data_AF-A0A0E4GVQ0-F1
#
_entry.id   AF-A0A0E4GVQ0-F1
#
_cell.length_a   1.000
_cell.length_b   1.000
_cell.length_c   1.000
_cell.angle_alpha   90.00
_cell.angle_beta   90.00
_cell.angle_gamma   90.00
#
_symmetry.space_group_name_H-M   'P 1'
#
loop_
_entity.id
_entity.type
_entity.pdbx_description
1 polymer ?
#
loop_
_entity_poly.entity_id
_entity_poly.type
_entity_poly.pdbx_seq_one_letter_code
_entity_poly.pdbx_strand_id
1 'polypeptide(L)' 'MLYLVVVLVLGTLIYIGWRAARSQAHRPKTRVIGPDDDPDFMRRLGSGDDSPR' A
#
# COMPACT_ATOMS: atom_id res chain seq x y z
N MET A 1 -22.34 35.77 0.79
CA MET A 1 -21.77 35.00 -0.33
C MET A 1 -20.36 34.50 -0.04
N LEU A 2 -19.40 35.35 0.35
CA LEU A 2 -18.04 34.94 0.72
C LEU A 2 -17.99 33.76 1.71
N TYR A 3 -18.81 33.80 2.76
CA TYR A 3 -18.89 32.73 3.75
C TYR A 3 -19.28 31.37 3.18
N LEU A 4 -20.14 31.33 2.15
CA LEU A 4 -20.49 30.08 1.47
C LEU A 4 -19.29 29.50 0.72
N VAL A 5 -18.50 30.37 0.07
CA VAL A 5 -17.26 29.96 -0.60
C VAL A 5 -16.27 29.42 0.42
N VAL A 6 -16.11 30.08 1.58
CA VAL A 6 -15.23 29.62 2.66
C VAL A 6 -15.64 28.23 3.14
N VAL A 7 -16.94 28.00 3.37
CA VAL A 7 -17.44 26.68 3.81
C VAL A 7 -17.19 25.60 2.76
N LEU A 8 -17.42 25.91 1.48
CA LEU A 8 -17.15 24.97 0.39
C LEU A 8 -15.66 24.63 0.28
N VAL A 9 -14.79 25.64 0.35
CA VAL A 9 -13.34 25.43 0.32
C VAL A 9 -12.90 24.58 1.51
N LEU A 10 -13.37 24.90 2.71
CA LEU A 10 -13.01 24.17 3.92
C LEU A 10 -13.49 22.71 3.87
N GLY A 11 -14.74 22.48 3.47
CA GLY A 11 -15.27 21.13 3.29
C GLY A 11 -14.51 20.32 2.24
N THR A 12 -14.13 20.95 1.13
CA THR A 12 -13.33 20.31 0.08
C THR A 12 -11.94 19.93 0.59
N LEU A 13 -11.27 20.81 1.33
CA LEU A 13 -9.95 20.54 1.91
C LEU A 13 -10.01 19.41 2.93
N ILE A 14 -11.02 19.42 3.81
CA ILE A 14 -11.25 18.34 4.79
C ILE A 14 -11.47 17.01 4.07
N TYR A 15 -12.31 17.00 3.03
CA TYR A 15 -12.59 15.80 2.26
C TYR A 15 -11.34 15.25 1.57
N ILE A 16 -10.55 16.10 0.91
CA ILE A 16 -9.30 15.69 0.26
C ILE A 16 -8.32 15.13 1.28
N GLY A 17 -8.14 15.82 2.42
CA GLY A 17 -7.26 15.37 3.49
C GLY A 17 -7.67 14.00 4.04
N TRP A 18 -8.97 13.83 4.33
CA TRP A 18 -9.51 12.55 4.80
C TRP A 18 -9.37 11.44 3.74
N ARG A 19 -9.67 11.73 2.47
CA ARG A 19 -9.55 10.79 1.36
C ARG A 19 -8.11 10.34 1.14
N ALA A 20 -7.15 11.27 1.21
CA ALA A 20 -5.73 11.00 1.07
C ALA A 20 -5.22 10.14 2.24
N ALA A 21 -5.54 10.50 3.48
CA ALA A 21 -5.18 9.70 4.66
C ALA A 21 -5.75 8.28 4.60
N ARG A 22 -7.02 8.14 4.18
CA ARG A 22 -7.67 6.84 3.99
C ARG A 22 -6.97 6.00 2.92
N SER A 23 -6.48 6.60 1.84
CA SER A 23 -5.75 5.89 0.78
C SER A 23 -4.42 5.32 1.27
N GLN A 24 -3.72 6.01 2.17
CA GLN A 24 -2.47 5.52 2.77
C GLN A 24 -2.74 4.38 3.77
N ALA A 25 -3.84 4.46 4.53
CA ALA A 25 -4.20 3.41 5.49
C ALA A 25 -4.55 2.07 4.83
N HIS A 26 -5.03 2.07 3.59
CA HIS A 26 -5.34 0.86 2.83
C HIS A 26 -4.16 0.39 1.96
N ARG A 27 -3.01 1.07 2.01
CA ARG A 27 -1.84 0.61 1.28
C ARG A 27 -1.33 -0.65 1.97
N PRO A 28 -1.26 -1.80 1.27
CA PRO A 28 -0.64 -2.99 1.85
C PRO A 28 0.79 -2.62 2.23
N LYS A 29 1.10 -2.75 3.53
CA LYS A 29 2.46 -2.58 4.04
C LYS A 29 3.33 -3.54 3.23
N THR A 30 4.36 -3.02 2.56
CA THR A 30 5.43 -3.84 2.01
C THR A 30 6.08 -4.53 3.19
N ARG A 31 5.54 -5.69 3.55
CA ARG A 31 6.20 -6.60 4.47
C ARG A 31 7.50 -6.99 3.80
N VAL A 32 8.57 -7.06 4.60
CA VAL A 32 9.79 -7.73 4.15
C VAL A 32 9.32 -9.12 3.74
N ILE A 33 9.33 -9.39 2.44
CA ILE A 33 9.06 -10.72 1.92
C ILE A 33 10.19 -11.56 2.49
N GLY A 34 9.86 -12.48 3.39
CA GLY A 34 10.86 -13.42 3.89
C GLY A 34 11.32 -14.31 2.73
N PRO A 35 12.51 -14.93 2.81
CA PRO A 35 12.96 -15.87 1.79
C PRO A 35 11.90 -16.92 1.42
N ASP A 36 11.08 -17.33 2.39
CA ASP A 36 9.98 -18.29 2.20
C ASP A 36 8.77 -17.75 1.42
N ASP A 37 8.56 -16.43 1.39
CA ASP A 37 7.48 -15.76 0.64
C ASP A 37 7.95 -15.26 -0.74
N ASP A 38 9.23 -15.42 -1.08
CA ASP A 38 9.76 -15.02 -2.39
C ASP A 38 9.26 -16.00 -3.45
N PRO A 39 8.53 -15.53 -4.48
CA PRO A 39 8.00 -16.42 -5.52
C PRO A 39 9.11 -17.17 -6.26
N ASP A 40 10.29 -16.57 -6.35
CA ASP A 40 11.46 -17.20 -6.96
C ASP A 40 12.11 -18.27 -6.05
N PHE A 41 11.99 -18.18 -4.73
CA PHE A 41 12.45 -19.21 -3.80
C PHE A 41 11.54 -20.44 -3.84
N MET A 42 10.21 -20.24 -3.78
CA MET A 42 9.24 -21.34 -3.95
C MET A 42 9.41 -22.05 -5.31
N ARG A 43 9.74 -21.29 -6.37
CA ARG A 43 10.09 -21.87 -7.68
C ARG A 43 11.31 -22.77 -7.58
N ARG A 44 12.37 -22.35 -6.90
CA ARG A 44 13.60 -23.15 -6.72
C ARG A 44 13.34 -24.44 -5.94
N LEU A 45 12.56 -24.38 -4.85
CA LEU A 45 12.22 -25.54 -4.02
C LEU A 45 11.41 -26.60 -4.81
N GLY A 46 10.47 -26.16 -5.64
CA GLY A 46 9.70 -27.06 -6.51
C GLY A 46 10.48 -27.59 -7.73
N SER A 47 11.62 -26.98 -8.06
CA SER A 47 12.43 -27.33 -9.24
C SER A 47 13.40 -28.50 -8.99
N GLY A 48 13.47 -29.06 -7.79
CA GLY A 48 14.33 -30.21 -7.48
C GLY A 48 15.84 -29.93 -7.58
N ASP A 49 16.24 -28.65 -7.60
CA ASP A 49 17.65 -28.24 -7.67
C ASP A 49 18.26 -28.22 -6.25
N ASP A 50 18.07 -29.31 -5.49
CA ASP A 50 18.69 -29.61 -4.20
C ASP A 50 20.08 -30.24 -4.43
N SER A 51 20.98 -29.51 -5.09
CA SER A 51 22.37 -29.97 -5.29
C SER A 51 23.35 -29.13 -4.47
N PRO A 52 23.72 -29.56 -3.24
CA PRO A 52 24.89 -29.02 -2.57
C PRO A 52 26.14 -29.50 -3.33
N ARG A 53 27.00 -28.58 -3.74
CA ARG A 53 28.37 -28.89 -4.17
C ARG A 53 29.30 -28.93 -2.98
#